data_AF-A0A1W7M5E8-F1
#
_entry.id   AF-A0A1W7M5E8-F1
#
_cell.length_a   1.000
_cell.length_b   1.000
_cell.length_c   1.000
_cell.angle_alpha   90.00
_cell.angle_beta   90.00
_cell.angle_gamma   90.00
#
_symmetry.space_group_name_H-M   'P 1'
#
loop_
_entity.id
_entity.type
_entity.pdbx_description
1 polymer ?
#
loop_
_entity_poly.entity_id
_entity_poly.type
_entity_poly.pdbx_seq_one_letter_code
_entity_poly.pdbx_strand_id
1 'polypeptide(L)'
;MTLNVRIGGALSDFVATNVGDQGAYENVSEYVRDLIRRDKERTEAEQFDRLKAELTRAFAAPQSSYAPLDADAVITRNRRG
;
A
#
# COMPACT_ATOMS: atom_id res chain seq x y z
N MET A 1 3.69 -2.38 -21.60
CA MET A 1 4.72 -3.16 -20.89
C MET A 1 4.33 -4.63 -20.96
N THR A 2 5.27 -5.51 -21.29
CA THR A 2 5.04 -6.96 -21.32
C THR A 2 5.86 -7.60 -20.20
N LEU A 3 5.22 -8.41 -19.35
CA LEU A 3 5.86 -9.09 -18.22
C LEU A 3 5.86 -10.60 -18.48
N ASN A 4 7.03 -11.23 -18.43
CA ASN A 4 7.17 -12.67 -18.55
C ASN A 4 7.42 -13.25 -17.15
N VAL A 5 6.56 -14.17 -16.71
CA VAL A 5 6.59 -14.73 -15.35
C VAL A 5 6.78 -16.24 -15.44
N ARG A 6 7.77 -16.77 -14.72
CA ARG A 6 7.97 -18.21 -14.57
C ARG A 6 7.37 -18.65 -13.24
N ILE A 7 6.38 -19.53 -13.29
CA ILE A 7 5.77 -20.16 -12.11
C ILE A 7 6.16 -21.64 -12.15
N GLY A 8 6.60 -22.18 -11.02
CA GLY A 8 7.08 -23.56 -10.93
C GLY A 8 6.62 -24.26 -9.66
N GLY A 9 6.71 -25.59 -9.66
CA GLY A 9 6.33 -26.43 -8.51
C GLY A 9 4.87 -26.24 -8.11
N ALA A 10 4.59 -26.31 -6.80
CA ALA A 10 3.24 -26.25 -6.24
C ALA A 10 2.44 -24.99 -6.64
N LEU A 11 3.10 -23.87 -6.94
CA LEU A 11 2.41 -22.67 -7.42
C LEU A 11 1.86 -22.85 -8.84
N SER A 12 2.52 -23.65 -9.68
CA SER A 12 2.04 -23.95 -11.03
C SER A 12 0.75 -24.77 -10.97
N ASP A 13 0.71 -25.78 -10.11
CA ASP A 13 -0.47 -26.64 -9.91
C ASP A 13 -1.64 -25.84 -9.34
N PHE A 14 -1.36 -24.94 -8.41
CA PHE A 14 -2.35 -24.03 -7.85
C PHE A 14 -2.93 -23.10 -8.93
N VAL A 15 -2.09 -22.47 -9.75
CA VAL A 15 -2.54 -21.62 -10.86
C VAL A 15 -3.36 -22.42 -11.86
N ALA A 16 -2.92 -23.64 -12.21
CA ALA A 16 -3.64 -24.51 -13.14
C ALA A 16 -5.03 -24.92 -12.63
N THR A 17 -5.22 -25.02 -11.31
CA THR A 17 -6.54 -25.31 -10.71
C THR A 17 -7.47 -24.10 -10.71
N ASN A 18 -6.91 -22.88 -10.78
CA ASN A 18 -7.68 -21.63 -10.75
C ASN A 18 -7.91 -21.03 -12.14
N VAL A 19 -7.31 -21.58 -13.19
CA VAL A 19 -7.33 -21.04 -14.56
C VAL A 19 -7.87 -22.07 -15.56
N GLY A 20 -8.73 -21.62 -16.48
CA GLY A 20 -9.34 -22.45 -17.53
C GLY A 20 -10.85 -22.63 -17.32
N ASP A 21 -11.47 -23.54 -18.09
CA ASP A 21 -12.94 -23.66 -18.19
C ASP A 21 -13.67 -23.96 -16.86
N GLN A 22 -12.96 -24.49 -15.87
CA GLN A 22 -13.47 -24.78 -14.52
C GLN A 22 -12.86 -23.87 -13.44
N GLY A 23 -11.91 -23.01 -13.84
CA GLY A 23 -11.23 -22.07 -12.97
C GLY A 23 -12.00 -20.76 -12.80
N ALA A 24 -11.64 -19.99 -11.78
CA ALA A 24 -12.20 -18.66 -11.57
C ALA A 24 -11.69 -17.60 -12.58
N TYR A 25 -10.65 -17.94 -13.34
CA TYR A 25 -9.99 -17.06 -14.30
C TYR A 25 -9.84 -17.75 -15.66
N GLU A 26 -9.97 -16.99 -16.75
CA GLU A 26 -9.87 -17.53 -18.10
C GLU A 26 -8.42 -17.87 -18.48
N ASN A 27 -7.47 -17.06 -18.01
CA ASN A 27 -6.05 -17.26 -18.31
C ASN A 27 -5.13 -16.76 -17.17
N VAL A 28 -3.87 -17.22 -17.21
CA VAL A 28 -2.86 -16.86 -16.20
C VAL A 28 -2.60 -15.35 -16.16
N SER A 29 -2.68 -14.67 -17.31
CA SER A 29 -2.43 -13.22 -17.34
C SER A 29 -3.53 -12.44 -16.61
N GLU A 30 -4.79 -12.87 -16.72
CA GLU A 30 -5.89 -12.32 -15.93
C GLU A 30 -5.65 -12.53 -14.45
N TYR A 31 -5.30 -13.76 -14.06
CA TYR A 31 -5.03 -14.09 -12.68
C TYR A 31 -3.91 -13.23 -12.08
N VAL A 32 -2.80 -13.07 -12.81
CA VAL A 32 -1.67 -12.22 -12.39
C VAL A 32 -2.08 -10.74 -12.28
N ARG A 33 -2.89 -10.22 -13.21
CA ARG A 33 -3.38 -8.84 -13.13
C ARG A 33 -4.25 -8.63 -11.89
N ASP A 34 -5.10 -9.60 -11.56
CA ASP A 34 -5.94 -9.52 -10.38
C ASP A 34 -5.09 -9.57 -9.08
N LEU A 35 -4.08 -10.44 -9.02
CA LEU A 35 -3.13 -10.47 -7.90
C LEU A 35 -2.39 -9.13 -7.73
N ILE A 36 -1.92 -8.53 -8.82
CA ILE A 36 -1.26 -7.21 -8.79
C ILE A 36 -2.23 -6.12 -8.29
N ARG A 37 -3.49 -6.17 -8.72
CA ARG A 37 -4.51 -5.22 -8.27
C ARG A 37 -4.73 -5.34 -6.76
N ARG A 38 -4.94 -6.56 -6.25
CA ARG A 38 -5.12 -6.82 -4.81
C ARG A 38 -3.88 -6.43 -4.00
N ASP A 39 -2.69 -6.67 -4.53
CA ASP A 39 -1.43 -6.27 -3.89
C ASP A 39 -1.30 -4.75 -3.79
N LYS A 40 -1.63 -4.04 -4.88
CA LYS A 40 -1.69 -2.57 -4.90
C LYS A 40 -2.70 -2.06 -3.88
N GLU A 41 -3.93 -2.56 -3.90
CA GLU A 41 -5.00 -2.14 -2.98
C GLU A 41 -4.62 -2.36 -1.52
N ARG A 42 -4.05 -3.52 -1.20
CA ARG A 42 -3.56 -3.82 0.15
C ARG A 42 -2.46 -2.84 0.56
N THR A 43 -1.47 -2.62 -0.29
CA THR A 43 -0.35 -1.73 0.00
C THR A 43 -0.82 -0.29 0.24
N GLU A 44 -1.73 0.20 -0.59
CA GLU A 44 -2.30 1.55 -0.45
C GLU A 44 -3.15 1.67 0.82
N ALA A 45 -3.96 0.66 1.15
CA ALA A 45 -4.75 0.63 2.37
C ALA A 45 -3.86 0.63 3.63
N GLU A 46 -2.80 -0.19 3.65
CA GLU A 46 -1.85 -0.24 4.77
C GLU A 46 -1.13 1.11 4.98
N GLN A 47 -0.73 1.76 3.88
CA GLN A 47 -0.10 3.09 3.95
C GLN A 47 -1.09 4.15 4.47
N PHE A 48 -2.32 4.11 3.99
CA PHE A 48 -3.37 5.02 4.43
C PHE A 48 -3.71 4.84 5.91
N ASP A 49 -3.92 3.60 6.36
CA ASP A 49 -4.26 3.27 7.73
C ASP A 49 -3.12 3.63 8.70
N ARG A 50 -1.86 3.43 8.28
CA ARG A 50 -0.70 3.88 9.05
C ARG A 50 -0.71 5.39 9.26
N LEU A 51 -0.89 6.17 8.18
CA LEU A 51 -0.94 7.63 8.27
C LEU A 51 -2.13 8.10 9.11
N LYS A 52 -3.31 7.50 8.90
CA LYS A 52 -4.51 7.80 9.68
C LYS A 52 -4.28 7.54 11.17
N ALA A 53 -3.67 6.42 11.54
CA ALA A 53 -3.38 6.09 12.93
C ALA A 53 -2.40 7.07 13.56
N GLU A 54 -1.36 7.48 12.82
CA GLU A 54 -0.39 8.48 13.26
C GLU A 54 -1.05 9.84 13.52
N LEU A 55 -1.83 10.33 12.55
CA LEU A 55 -2.57 11.59 12.68
C LEU A 55 -3.60 11.54 13.80
N THR A 56 -4.36 10.44 13.90
CA THR A 56 -5.36 10.26 14.97
C THR A 56 -4.70 10.35 16.35
N ARG A 57 -3.54 9.72 16.51
CA ARG A 57 -2.75 9.82 17.75
C ARG A 57 -2.27 11.24 18.01
N ALA A 58 -1.76 11.93 16.99
CA ALA A 58 -1.25 13.29 17.12
C ALA A 58 -2.37 14.30 17.47
N PHE A 59 -3.55 14.14 16.89
CA PHE A 59 -4.71 15.02 17.12
C PHE A 59 -5.51 14.69 18.39
N ALA A 60 -5.31 13.51 18.99
CA ALA A 60 -5.89 13.19 20.29
C ALA A 60 -5.25 13.96 21.46
N ALA A 61 -4.17 14.71 21.20
CA ALA A 61 -3.53 15.55 22.20
C ALA A 61 -4.46 16.72 22.60
N PRO A 62 -4.53 17.10 23.90
CA PRO A 62 -5.38 18.20 24.33
C PRO A 62 -4.95 19.53 23.71
N GLN A 63 -5.89 20.44 23.44
CA GLN A 63 -5.59 21.73 22.81
C GLN A 63 -4.49 22.52 23.55
N SER A 64 -4.41 22.36 24.88
CA SER A 64 -3.39 22.99 25.73
C SER A 64 -1.96 22.52 25.48
N SER A 65 -1.74 21.37 24.82
CA SER A 65 -0.39 20.93 24.44
C SER A 65 0.10 21.54 23.12
N TYR A 66 -0.77 22.23 22.37
CA TYR A 66 -0.37 22.92 21.15
C TYR A 66 0.22 24.29 21.49
N ALA A 67 1.35 24.61 20.86
CA ALA A 67 1.97 25.92 20.93
C ALA A 67 1.76 26.68 19.61
N PRO A 68 1.58 28.01 19.65
CA PRO A 68 1.58 28.81 18.43
C PRO A 68 2.93 28.66 17.73
N LEU A 69 2.89 28.43 16.41
CA LEU A 69 4.08 28.25 15.59
C LEU A 69 3.98 29.15 14.37
N ASP A 70 5.01 29.96 14.18
CA ASP A 70 5.17 30.83 13.01
C ASP A 70 6.15 30.21 12.00
N ALA A 71 5.87 30.38 10.72
CA ALA A 71 6.67 29.81 9.64
C ALA A 71 8.08 30.43 9.59
N ASP A 72 8.21 31.75 9.80
CA ASP A 72 9.52 32.42 9.78
C ASP A 72 10.38 31.95 10.95
N ALA A 73 9.79 31.77 12.12
CA ALA A 73 10.48 31.20 13.29
C ALA A 73 11.04 29.78 13.02
N VAL A 74 10.30 28.92 12.31
CA VAL A 74 10.77 27.57 11.92
C VAL A 74 11.93 27.64 10.94
N ILE A 75 11.82 28.49 9.91
CA ILE A 75 12.86 28.65 8.88
C ILE A 75 14.15 29.19 9.50
N THR A 76 14.06 30.18 10.37
CA THR A 76 15.23 30.73 11.08
C THR A 76 15.88 29.69 11.99
N ARG A 77 15.10 28.86 12.70
CA ARG A 77 15.63 27.76 13.53
C ARG A 77 16.45 26.77 12.71
N ASN A 78 15.91 26.30 11.59
CA ASN A 78 16.53 25.25 10.79
C ASN A 78 17.71 25.75 9.93
N ARG A 79 17.91 27.07 9.80
CA ARG A 79 19.12 27.67 9.18
C ARG A 79 20.30 27.83 10.13
N ARG A 80 20.07 27.68 11.44
CA ARG A 80 21.10 27.84 12.50
C ARG A 80 21.69 26.49 12.97
N GLY A 81 21.17 25.37 12.48
CA GLY A 81 21.72 24.03 12.67
C GLY A 81 22.35 23.53 11.39
#